data_AF-A0A940JFV4-F1
#
_entry.id   AF-A0A940JFV4-F1
#
_cell.length_a   1.000
_cell.length_b   1.000
_cell.length_c   1.000
_cell.angle_alpha   90.00
_cell.angle_beta   90.00
_cell.angle_gamma   90.00
#
_symmetry.space_group_name_H-M   'P 1'
#
loop_
_entity.id
_entity.type
_entity.pdbx_description
1 polymer ?
#
loop_
_entity_poly.entity_id
_entity_poly.type
_entity_poly.pdbx_seq_one_letter_code
_entity_poly.pdbx_strand_id
1 'polypeptide(L)'
;FNGGIQMANAIGGVDVCVAGAIVDEDTGLNLPAAGTYNLSGYDALAFLRTRGGVGDGSDLGRVSSQQVYLSSLVRKIKADGTLSDLGRLLRLAQAALENMSMSGSLADPYTLVQMARVLQHIPLNRITFTQFPTVGGDPSPHGYYFPVDAGFAIFDHIRADQPFQLAAVGDDRGSTLDPNGALTPEQQAQLADNSGLPVLEGVTGSTAADFSCSVPYYG
;
A
#
# COMPACT_ATOMS: atom_id res chain seq x y z
N PHE A 1 -2.37 16.03 -10.82
CA PHE A 1 -2.23 14.95 -9.82
C PHE A 1 -2.09 15.51 -8.40
N ASN A 2 -3.01 16.38 -7.96
CA ASN A 2 -2.90 17.03 -6.64
C ASN A 2 -3.44 16.13 -5.51
N GLY A 3 -4.39 15.24 -5.78
CA GLY A 3 -5.02 14.35 -4.80
C GLY A 3 -4.05 13.59 -3.89
N GLY A 4 -3.17 12.75 -4.47
CA GLY A 4 -2.21 11.96 -3.68
C GLY A 4 -1.23 12.82 -2.88
N ILE A 5 -0.77 13.92 -3.47
CA ILE A 5 0.10 14.91 -2.81
C ILE A 5 -0.57 15.49 -1.58
N GLN A 6 -1.81 15.99 -1.72
CA GLN A 6 -2.50 16.65 -0.63
C GLN A 6 -2.87 15.68 0.48
N MET A 7 -3.19 14.43 0.15
CA MET A 7 -3.40 13.39 1.17
C MET A 7 -2.11 13.07 1.95
N ALA A 8 -0.98 12.90 1.25
CA ALA A 8 0.31 12.68 1.90
C ALA A 8 0.72 13.86 2.79
N ASN A 9 0.45 15.09 2.36
CA ASN A 9 0.72 16.28 3.17
C ASN A 9 -0.19 16.37 4.40
N ALA A 10 -1.49 16.07 4.25
CA ALA A 10 -2.46 16.20 5.32
C ALA A 10 -2.21 15.23 6.49
N ILE A 11 -1.52 14.12 6.25
CA ILE A 11 -1.07 13.16 7.28
C ILE A 11 0.36 13.39 7.77
N GLY A 12 1.08 14.41 7.24
CA GLY A 12 2.47 14.70 7.61
C GLY A 12 3.51 13.75 6.99
N GLY A 13 3.26 13.28 5.77
CA GLY A 13 4.13 12.36 5.03
C GLY A 13 4.02 10.91 5.48
N VAL A 14 4.54 9.99 4.67
CA VAL A 14 4.53 8.54 4.94
C VAL A 14 5.95 8.02 5.01
N ASP A 15 6.27 7.28 6.07
CA ASP A 15 7.58 6.69 6.26
C ASP A 15 7.70 5.39 5.44
N VAL A 16 8.50 5.43 4.38
CA VAL A 16 8.64 4.36 3.40
C VAL A 16 10.06 3.84 3.40
N CYS A 17 10.22 2.52 3.58
CA CYS A 17 11.51 1.85 3.48
C CYS A 17 11.87 1.59 2.01
N VAL A 18 13.14 1.79 1.68
CA VAL A 18 13.75 1.40 0.40
C VAL A 18 14.99 0.55 0.68
N ALA A 19 15.15 -0.54 -0.06
CA ALA A 19 16.22 -1.53 0.14
C ALA A 19 17.57 -1.10 -0.46
N GLY A 20 17.59 0.01 -1.21
CA GLY A 20 18.76 0.58 -1.87
C GLY A 20 18.42 1.92 -2.51
N ALA A 21 19.37 2.49 -3.25
CA ALA A 21 19.17 3.76 -3.92
C ALA A 21 18.11 3.64 -5.02
N ILE A 22 17.09 4.50 -5.00
CA ILE A 22 16.05 4.60 -6.03
C ILE A 22 16.19 5.97 -6.69
N VAL A 23 16.58 5.98 -7.96
CA VAL A 23 16.68 7.18 -8.77
C VAL A 23 15.88 6.96 -10.05
N ASP A 24 15.01 7.90 -10.41
CA ASP A 24 14.15 7.81 -11.59
C ASP A 24 14.04 9.20 -12.22
N GLU A 25 14.66 9.39 -13.38
CA GLU A 25 14.70 10.68 -14.09
C GLU A 25 13.33 11.10 -14.62
N ASP A 26 12.49 10.16 -15.04
CA ASP A 26 11.14 10.42 -15.57
C ASP A 26 10.22 11.05 -14.53
N THR A 27 10.41 10.66 -13.27
CA THR A 27 9.66 11.19 -12.13
C THR A 27 10.43 12.22 -11.32
N GLY A 28 11.75 12.34 -11.53
CA GLY A 28 12.65 13.17 -10.72
C GLY A 28 12.85 12.65 -9.29
N LEU A 29 12.53 11.38 -9.01
CA LEU A 29 12.72 10.77 -7.71
C LEU A 29 14.21 10.52 -7.45
N ASN A 30 14.68 10.86 -6.24
CA ASN A 30 16.05 10.59 -5.82
C ASN A 30 16.11 10.23 -4.33
N LEU A 31 16.20 8.94 -4.05
CA LEU A 31 16.43 8.36 -2.73
C LEU A 31 17.82 7.71 -2.77
N PRO A 32 18.88 8.36 -2.25
CA PRO A 32 20.26 8.04 -2.61
C PRO A 32 20.82 6.77 -1.97
N ALA A 33 20.14 6.18 -1.00
CA ALA A 33 20.63 5.01 -0.26
C ALA A 33 19.47 4.17 0.28
N ALA A 34 19.79 2.98 0.77
CA ALA A 34 18.85 2.19 1.58
C ALA A 34 18.46 2.95 2.86
N GLY A 35 17.20 2.81 3.27
CA GLY A 35 16.71 3.41 4.51
C GLY A 35 15.24 3.78 4.46
N THR A 36 14.77 4.44 5.51
CA THR A 36 13.39 4.93 5.61
C THR A 36 13.34 6.42 5.32
N TYR A 37 12.47 6.80 4.40
CA TYR A 37 12.26 8.18 3.98
C TYR A 37 10.85 8.61 4.30
N ASN A 38 10.68 9.79 4.90
CA ASN A 38 9.37 10.40 5.07
C ASN A 38 8.97 11.07 3.74
N LEU A 39 8.13 10.40 2.96
CA LEU A 39 7.69 10.86 1.65
C LEU A 39 6.41 11.68 1.78
N SER A 40 6.49 12.94 1.35
CA SER A 40 5.36 13.86 1.27
C SER A 40 5.45 14.65 -0.04
N GLY A 41 4.46 15.50 -0.33
CA GLY A 41 4.59 16.45 -1.41
C GLY A 41 4.85 15.81 -2.78
N TYR A 42 5.80 16.39 -3.49
CA TYR A 42 6.28 15.89 -4.78
C TYR A 42 6.96 14.52 -4.66
N ASP A 43 7.73 14.27 -3.60
CA ASP A 43 8.47 13.02 -3.43
C ASP A 43 7.53 11.82 -3.26
N ALA A 44 6.42 11.99 -2.54
CA ALA A 44 5.37 10.97 -2.46
C ALA A 44 4.75 10.69 -3.84
N LEU A 45 4.49 11.74 -4.64
CA LEU A 45 3.97 11.55 -6.00
C LEU A 45 5.00 10.87 -6.92
N ALA A 46 6.26 11.29 -6.86
CA ALA A 46 7.33 10.73 -7.67
C ALA A 46 7.53 9.25 -7.33
N PHE A 47 7.55 8.91 -6.04
CA PHE A 47 7.60 7.53 -5.56
C PHE A 47 6.40 6.69 -6.02
N LEU A 48 5.18 7.21 -5.95
CA LEU A 48 4.00 6.45 -6.42
C LEU A 48 3.95 6.29 -7.95
N ARG A 49 4.78 7.02 -8.70
CA ARG A 49 4.82 7.00 -10.17
C ARG A 49 6.04 6.29 -10.74
N THR A 50 7.10 6.11 -9.96
CA THR A 50 8.37 5.54 -10.43
C THR A 50 8.15 4.15 -11.01
N ARG A 51 8.67 3.94 -12.22
CA ARG A 51 8.67 2.62 -12.87
C ARG A 51 10.10 2.16 -13.02
N GLY A 52 10.90 2.95 -13.72
CA GLY A 52 12.31 2.67 -13.97
C GLY A 52 13.22 2.78 -12.75
N GLY A 53 12.72 3.25 -11.60
CA GLY A 53 13.50 3.29 -10.36
C GLY A 53 13.33 2.06 -9.46
N VAL A 54 12.34 1.19 -9.73
CA VAL A 54 11.92 0.13 -8.78
C VAL A 54 11.71 -1.23 -9.43
N GLY A 55 11.96 -2.28 -8.64
CA GLY A 55 11.68 -3.66 -8.98
C GLY A 55 12.38 -4.11 -10.25
N ASP A 56 11.60 -4.47 -11.25
CA ASP A 56 12.01 -4.91 -12.58
C ASP A 56 11.81 -3.84 -13.67
N GLY A 57 11.52 -2.60 -13.28
CA GLY A 57 11.20 -1.51 -14.22
C GLY A 57 9.76 -1.54 -14.74
N SER A 58 8.97 -2.57 -14.39
CA SER A 58 7.62 -2.78 -14.92
C SER A 58 6.53 -2.05 -14.12
N ASP A 59 5.31 -2.09 -14.66
CA ASP A 59 4.14 -1.61 -13.93
C ASP A 59 3.86 -2.43 -12.66
N LEU A 60 4.16 -3.73 -12.66
CA LEU A 60 3.95 -4.61 -11.51
C LEU A 60 5.00 -4.37 -10.41
N GLY A 61 6.24 -4.05 -10.80
CA GLY A 61 7.26 -3.53 -9.88
C GLY A 61 6.81 -2.24 -9.21
N ARG A 62 6.26 -1.27 -9.97
CA ARG A 62 5.67 -0.06 -9.39
C ARG A 62 4.51 -0.36 -8.45
N VAL A 63 3.58 -1.24 -8.83
CA VAL A 63 2.45 -1.61 -7.97
C VAL A 63 2.95 -2.19 -6.64
N SER A 64 4.03 -2.96 -6.65
CA SER A 64 4.69 -3.45 -5.44
C SER A 64 5.11 -2.29 -4.51
N SER A 65 5.82 -1.28 -5.04
CA SER A 65 6.22 -0.11 -4.26
C SER A 65 5.02 0.72 -3.78
N GLN A 66 3.95 0.80 -4.57
CA GLN A 66 2.69 1.42 -4.13
C GLN A 66 2.07 0.68 -2.95
N GLN A 67 2.13 -0.66 -2.93
CA GLN A 67 1.66 -1.46 -1.79
C GLN A 67 2.53 -1.24 -0.55
N VAL A 68 3.85 -1.12 -0.70
CA VAL A 68 4.75 -0.71 0.41
C VAL A 68 4.32 0.64 1.00
N TYR A 69 4.08 1.64 0.14
CA TYR A 69 3.61 2.96 0.55
C TYR A 69 2.27 2.89 1.30
N LEU A 70 1.28 2.19 0.73
CA LEU A 70 -0.06 2.08 1.33
C LEU A 70 -0.05 1.31 2.64
N SER A 71 0.80 0.28 2.76
CA SER A 71 1.01 -0.48 3.99
C SER A 71 1.59 0.41 5.10
N SER A 72 2.62 1.20 4.80
CA SER A 72 3.16 2.21 5.73
C SER A 72 2.16 3.31 6.08
N LEU A 73 1.38 3.79 5.11
CA LEU A 73 0.33 4.78 5.30
C LEU A 73 -0.71 4.29 6.32
N VAL A 74 -1.19 3.06 6.15
CA VAL A 74 -2.17 2.45 7.07
C VAL A 74 -1.59 2.32 8.47
N ARG A 75 -0.34 1.85 8.62
CA ARG A 75 0.34 1.79 9.92
C ARG A 75 0.42 3.16 10.57
N LYS A 76 0.84 4.19 9.83
CA LYS A 76 0.96 5.56 10.33
C LYS A 76 -0.38 6.12 10.82
N ILE A 77 -1.41 6.05 9.98
CA ILE A 77 -2.74 6.58 10.31
C ILE A 77 -3.33 5.89 11.56
N LYS A 78 -3.08 4.58 11.73
CA LYS A 78 -3.50 3.83 12.91
C LYS A 78 -2.66 4.13 14.16
N ALA A 79 -1.35 4.33 14.01
CA ALA A 79 -0.42 4.56 15.13
C ALA A 79 -0.49 5.99 15.69
N ASP A 80 -0.63 7.00 14.82
CA ASP A 80 -0.52 8.42 15.20
C ASP A 80 -1.79 8.98 15.89
N GLY A 81 -2.73 8.10 16.26
CA GLY A 81 -4.02 8.48 16.83
C GLY A 81 -4.92 9.24 15.87
N THR A 82 -4.55 9.35 14.59
CA THR A 82 -5.30 10.09 13.56
C THR A 82 -6.73 9.61 13.44
N LEU A 83 -6.96 8.30 13.56
CA LEU A 83 -8.31 7.73 13.52
C LEU A 83 -9.14 7.97 14.80
N SER A 84 -8.49 8.29 15.91
CA SER A 84 -9.15 8.60 17.19
C SER A 84 -9.48 10.11 17.33
N ASP A 85 -8.88 10.96 16.48
CA ASP A 85 -9.03 12.41 16.51
C ASP A 85 -10.03 12.87 15.43
N LEU A 86 -11.24 13.24 15.84
CA LEU A 86 -12.29 13.70 14.92
C LEU A 86 -11.87 14.95 14.13
N GLY A 87 -11.10 15.86 14.72
CA GLY A 87 -10.63 17.05 14.05
C GLY A 87 -9.63 16.73 12.94
N ARG A 88 -8.71 15.79 13.17
CA ARG A 88 -7.79 15.28 12.14
C ARG A 88 -8.55 14.56 11.03
N LEU A 89 -9.50 13.70 11.38
CA LEU A 89 -10.32 13.00 10.40
C LEU A 89 -11.10 13.95 9.50
N LEU A 90 -11.71 15.00 10.07
CA LEU A 90 -12.44 16.00 9.28
C LEU A 90 -11.51 16.80 8.36
N ARG A 91 -10.29 17.14 8.80
CA ARG A 91 -9.29 17.79 7.93
C ARG A 91 -8.86 16.89 6.78
N LEU A 92 -8.66 15.60 7.04
CA LEU A 92 -8.33 14.62 6.00
C LEU A 92 -9.47 14.42 5.01
N ALA A 93 -10.71 14.32 5.50
CA ALA A 93 -11.91 14.25 4.67
C ALA A 93 -12.02 15.49 3.78
N GLN A 94 -11.83 16.69 4.33
CA GLN A 94 -11.85 17.94 3.58
C GLN A 94 -10.77 17.98 2.49
N ALA A 95 -9.53 17.59 2.83
CA ALA A 95 -8.43 17.52 1.86
C ALA A 95 -8.74 16.55 0.70
N ALA A 96 -9.38 15.42 1.00
CA ALA A 96 -9.83 14.46 -0.02
C ALA A 96 -10.91 15.08 -0.93
N LEU A 97 -11.93 15.71 -0.34
CA LEU A 97 -13.05 16.33 -1.07
C LEU A 97 -12.59 17.48 -1.99
N GLU A 98 -11.58 18.24 -1.58
CA GLU A 98 -11.05 19.36 -2.39
C GLU A 98 -10.17 18.91 -3.55
N ASN A 99 -9.59 17.71 -3.47
CA ASN A 99 -8.55 17.27 -4.41
C ASN A 99 -8.91 16.00 -5.21
N MET A 100 -10.09 15.44 -4.99
CA MET A 100 -10.57 14.23 -5.66
C MET A 100 -12.03 14.39 -6.09
N SER A 101 -12.39 13.68 -7.17
CA SER A 101 -13.80 13.59 -7.59
C SER A 101 -14.45 12.44 -6.83
N MET A 102 -15.45 12.77 -6.01
CA MET A 102 -16.19 11.79 -5.21
C MET A 102 -17.54 11.45 -5.84
N SER A 103 -17.97 10.19 -5.73
CA SER A 103 -19.35 9.80 -5.99
C SER A 103 -20.29 10.36 -4.92
N GLY A 104 -21.58 10.49 -5.20
CA GLY A 104 -22.55 11.21 -4.36
C GLY A 104 -22.41 11.00 -2.85
N SER A 105 -22.47 9.76 -2.35
CA SER A 105 -22.32 9.46 -0.91
C SER A 105 -20.93 9.73 -0.34
N LEU A 106 -19.88 9.66 -1.15
CA LEU A 106 -18.50 9.94 -0.75
C LEU A 106 -18.19 11.44 -0.73
N ALA A 107 -19.08 12.28 -1.27
CA ALA A 107 -18.97 13.73 -1.19
C ALA A 107 -19.36 14.29 0.19
N ASP A 108 -19.86 13.44 1.10
CA ASP A 108 -20.14 13.79 2.48
C ASP A 108 -18.92 13.50 3.39
N PRO A 109 -18.34 14.52 4.05
CA PRO A 109 -17.19 14.33 4.95
C PRO A 109 -17.50 13.38 6.12
N TYR A 110 -18.75 13.30 6.59
CA TYR A 110 -19.12 12.38 7.67
C TYR A 110 -19.06 10.93 7.23
N THR A 111 -19.42 10.64 5.99
CA THR A 111 -19.28 9.30 5.41
C THR A 111 -17.81 8.87 5.37
N LEU A 112 -16.89 9.77 4.97
CA LEU A 112 -15.44 9.49 4.99
C LEU A 112 -14.91 9.25 6.42
N VAL A 113 -15.38 10.03 7.39
CA VAL A 113 -15.04 9.85 8.81
C VAL A 113 -15.52 8.48 9.33
N GLN A 114 -16.73 8.06 8.97
CA GLN A 114 -17.26 6.75 9.38
C GLN A 114 -16.42 5.60 8.80
N MET A 115 -16.03 5.68 7.53
CA MET A 115 -15.15 4.70 6.90
C MET A 115 -13.79 4.63 7.60
N ALA A 116 -13.21 5.79 7.92
CA ALA A 116 -11.94 5.87 8.65
C ALA A 116 -12.04 5.24 10.07
N ARG A 117 -13.19 5.40 10.75
CA ARG A 117 -13.44 4.75 12.04
C ARG A 117 -13.63 3.24 11.93
N VAL A 118 -14.18 2.72 10.83
CA VAL A 118 -14.19 1.27 10.58
C VAL A 118 -12.74 0.77 10.45
N LEU A 119 -11.91 1.44 9.64
CA LEU A 119 -10.50 1.11 9.46
C LEU A 119 -9.71 1.07 10.79
N GLN A 120 -10.07 1.92 11.76
CA GLN A 120 -9.45 1.93 13.09
C GLN A 120 -9.50 0.57 13.78
N HIS A 121 -10.61 -0.15 13.61
CA HIS A 121 -10.88 -1.40 14.32
C HIS A 121 -10.44 -2.66 13.54
N ILE A 122 -9.97 -2.51 12.30
CA ILE A 122 -9.46 -3.64 11.51
C ILE A 122 -8.01 -3.95 11.91
N PRO A 123 -7.68 -5.16 12.40
CA PRO A 123 -6.30 -5.55 12.70
C PRO A 123 -5.36 -5.39 11.50
N LEU A 124 -4.10 -5.04 11.73
CA LEU A 124 -3.13 -4.81 10.64
C LEU A 124 -2.94 -6.05 9.74
N ASN A 125 -2.98 -7.24 10.32
CA ASN A 125 -2.92 -8.52 9.61
C ASN A 125 -4.25 -8.95 8.95
N ARG A 126 -5.24 -8.04 8.89
CA ARG A 126 -6.51 -8.19 8.15
C ARG A 126 -6.67 -7.13 7.05
N ILE A 127 -5.64 -6.32 6.82
CA ILE A 127 -5.57 -5.36 5.72
C ILE A 127 -4.55 -5.91 4.73
N THR A 128 -5.04 -6.45 3.62
CA THR A 128 -4.24 -7.19 2.64
C THR A 128 -3.98 -6.35 1.40
N PHE A 129 -2.72 -6.30 0.98
CA PHE A 129 -2.27 -5.72 -0.27
C PHE A 129 -1.79 -6.84 -1.18
N THR A 130 -2.51 -7.09 -2.26
CA THR A 130 -2.17 -8.13 -3.23
C THR A 130 -2.43 -7.61 -4.64
N GLN A 131 -1.60 -8.02 -5.58
CA GLN A 131 -1.82 -7.76 -7.00
C GLN A 131 -2.73 -8.84 -7.55
N PHE A 132 -3.57 -8.50 -8.54
CA PHE A 132 -4.32 -9.55 -9.24
C PHE A 132 -3.31 -10.52 -9.88
N PRO A 133 -3.33 -11.83 -9.53
CA PRO A 133 -2.37 -12.78 -10.05
C PRO A 133 -2.41 -12.86 -11.58
N THR A 134 -1.24 -12.78 -12.20
CA THR A 134 -1.08 -12.78 -13.65
C THR A 134 0.10 -13.64 -14.08
N VAL A 135 0.02 -14.17 -15.29
CA VAL A 135 1.12 -14.81 -16.02
C VAL A 135 1.48 -14.00 -17.26
N GLY A 136 2.71 -14.17 -17.75
CA GLY A 136 3.25 -13.36 -18.84
C GLY A 136 4.09 -12.19 -18.31
N GLY A 137 4.20 -11.14 -19.11
CA GLY A 137 5.16 -10.06 -18.90
C GLY A 137 6.54 -10.40 -19.47
N ASP A 138 6.73 -10.15 -20.76
CA ASP A 138 8.07 -9.82 -21.24
C ASP A 138 8.42 -8.45 -20.60
N PRO A 139 9.61 -8.25 -20.00
CA PRO A 139 10.05 -6.94 -19.50
C PRO A 139 10.05 -5.83 -20.57
N SER A 140 9.78 -6.16 -21.83
CA SER A 140 9.43 -5.21 -22.88
C SER A 140 8.20 -4.32 -22.52
N PRO A 141 8.19 -3.04 -22.91
CA PRO A 141 7.04 -2.13 -22.75
C PRO A 141 5.75 -2.58 -23.47
N HIS A 142 5.79 -3.68 -24.23
CA HIS A 142 4.65 -4.30 -24.90
C HIS A 142 4.25 -5.67 -24.30
N GLY A 143 4.80 -6.04 -23.15
CA GLY A 143 4.44 -7.27 -22.45
C GLY A 143 2.95 -7.32 -22.10
N TYR A 144 2.30 -8.43 -22.44
CA TYR A 144 0.92 -8.69 -22.02
C TYR A 144 0.92 -9.52 -20.73
N TYR A 145 0.06 -9.12 -19.79
CA TYR A 145 -0.25 -9.88 -18.59
C TYR A 145 -1.63 -10.53 -18.76
N PHE A 146 -1.70 -11.83 -18.53
CA PHE A 146 -2.94 -12.59 -18.59
C PHE A 146 -3.41 -12.92 -17.18
N PRO A 147 -4.69 -12.70 -16.85
CA PRO A 147 -5.25 -13.09 -15.57
C PRO A 147 -5.19 -14.62 -15.39
N VAL A 148 -4.97 -15.08 -14.16
CA VAL A 148 -5.09 -16.51 -13.81
C VAL A 148 -6.21 -16.75 -12.81
N ASP A 149 -6.66 -18.00 -12.73
CA ASP A 149 -7.83 -18.42 -11.93
C ASP A 149 -7.76 -18.01 -10.46
N ALA A 150 -6.55 -18.02 -9.86
CA ALA A 150 -6.33 -17.59 -8.48
C ALA A 150 -6.84 -16.17 -8.21
N GLY A 151 -6.79 -15.28 -9.19
CA GLY A 151 -7.31 -13.91 -9.03
C GLY A 151 -8.84 -13.84 -8.95
N PHE A 152 -9.56 -14.76 -9.58
CA PHE A 152 -11.02 -14.81 -9.46
C PHE A 152 -11.47 -15.29 -8.08
N ALA A 153 -10.68 -16.15 -7.42
CA ALA A 153 -10.94 -16.56 -6.04
C ALA A 153 -10.92 -15.36 -5.07
N ILE A 154 -10.08 -14.34 -5.30
CA ILE A 154 -10.10 -13.10 -4.52
C ILE A 154 -11.47 -12.42 -4.61
N PHE A 155 -12.04 -12.33 -5.82
CA PHE A 155 -13.35 -11.72 -6.01
C PHE A 155 -14.50 -12.55 -5.44
N ASP A 156 -14.38 -13.88 -5.43
CA ASP A 156 -15.35 -14.77 -4.78
C ASP A 156 -15.40 -14.48 -3.27
N HIS A 157 -14.23 -14.33 -2.64
CA HIS A 157 -14.09 -13.96 -1.25
C HIS A 157 -14.63 -12.56 -0.94
N ILE A 158 -14.33 -11.56 -1.79
CA ILE A 158 -14.88 -10.20 -1.64
C ILE A 158 -16.41 -10.22 -1.70
N ARG A 159 -17.00 -10.96 -2.66
CA ARG A 159 -18.46 -11.05 -2.81
C ARG A 159 -19.14 -11.76 -1.64
N ALA A 160 -18.47 -12.74 -1.04
CA ALA A 160 -18.98 -13.50 0.10
C ALA A 160 -18.65 -12.86 1.46
N ASP A 161 -17.97 -11.72 1.47
CA ASP A 161 -17.42 -11.08 2.67
C ASP A 161 -16.61 -12.06 3.54
N GLN A 162 -15.78 -12.87 2.87
CA GLN A 162 -14.98 -13.91 3.51
C GLN A 162 -13.49 -13.53 3.53
N PRO A 163 -12.86 -13.50 4.70
CA PRO A 163 -11.42 -13.30 4.79
C PRO A 163 -10.64 -14.52 4.27
N PHE A 164 -9.39 -14.29 3.89
CA PHE A 164 -8.46 -15.32 3.45
C PHE A 164 -7.02 -15.00 3.89
N GLN A 165 -6.13 -15.99 3.77
CA GLN A 165 -4.69 -15.85 3.90
C GLN A 165 -4.01 -15.87 2.54
N LEU A 166 -2.95 -15.07 2.41
CA LEU A 166 -2.04 -15.12 1.27
C LEU A 166 -1.26 -16.44 1.30
N ALA A 167 -0.95 -16.99 0.12
CA ALA A 167 -0.11 -18.18 0.00
C ALA A 167 1.35 -17.90 0.41
N ALA A 168 1.83 -16.68 0.15
CA ALA A 168 3.15 -16.23 0.56
C ALA A 168 3.17 -14.71 0.79
N VAL A 169 4.08 -14.27 1.66
CA VAL A 169 4.38 -12.85 1.88
C VAL A 169 5.44 -12.40 0.87
N GLY A 170 5.26 -11.21 0.30
CA GLY A 170 6.03 -10.68 -0.81
C GLY A 170 5.38 -10.96 -2.17
N ASP A 171 5.86 -10.26 -3.20
CA ASP A 171 5.43 -10.46 -4.58
C ASP A 171 6.59 -10.72 -5.55
N ASP A 172 7.82 -10.85 -5.02
CA ASP A 172 9.08 -11.10 -5.75
C ASP A 172 9.36 -10.14 -6.93
N ARG A 173 8.66 -9.01 -7.01
CA ARG A 173 8.70 -8.10 -8.18
C ARG A 173 9.17 -6.69 -7.86
N GLY A 174 8.93 -6.19 -6.65
CA GLY A 174 9.36 -4.83 -6.28
C GLY A 174 9.39 -4.53 -4.79
N SER A 175 9.22 -5.55 -3.94
CA SER A 175 9.27 -5.42 -2.49
C SER A 175 10.01 -6.59 -1.85
N THR A 176 10.61 -6.33 -0.70
CA THR A 176 11.21 -7.34 0.19
C THR A 176 10.85 -7.02 1.62
N LEU A 177 10.90 -8.01 2.52
CA LEU A 177 10.67 -7.77 3.94
C LEU A 177 11.77 -6.87 4.52
N ASP A 178 11.36 -5.92 5.37
CA ASP A 178 12.29 -5.08 6.13
C ASP A 178 12.84 -5.89 7.31
N PRO A 179 14.15 -6.21 7.36
CA PRO A 179 14.72 -6.95 8.48
C PRO A 179 14.70 -6.16 9.80
N ASN A 180 14.54 -4.84 9.75
CA ASN A 180 14.47 -3.97 10.93
C ASN A 180 13.03 -3.56 11.27
N GLY A 181 12.06 -3.94 10.44
CA GLY A 181 10.66 -3.60 10.62
C GLY A 181 10.02 -4.50 11.67
N ALA A 182 9.48 -3.91 12.73
CA ALA A 182 8.80 -4.64 13.78
C ALA A 182 7.58 -3.85 14.28
N LEU A 183 6.50 -4.58 14.56
CA LEU A 183 5.35 -4.04 15.26
C LEU A 183 5.72 -3.73 16.71
N THR A 184 5.09 -2.69 17.27
CA THR A 184 5.17 -2.45 18.73
C THR A 184 4.42 -3.56 19.48
N PRO A 185 4.71 -3.78 20.78
CA PRO A 185 3.97 -4.74 21.59
C PRO A 185 2.45 -4.52 21.57
N GLU A 186 2.01 -3.26 21.57
CA GLU A 186 0.59 -2.91 21.48
C GLU A 186 -0.02 -3.31 20.14
N GLN A 187 0.70 -3.08 19.04
CA GLN A 187 0.26 -3.48 17.70
C GLN A 187 0.21 -5.01 17.55
N GLN A 188 1.20 -5.70 18.11
CA GLN A 188 1.25 -7.17 18.11
C GLN A 188 0.06 -7.77 18.86
N ALA A 189 -0.33 -7.19 20.00
CA ALA A 189 -1.48 -7.63 20.79
C ALA A 189 -2.84 -7.41 20.10
N GLN A 190 -2.89 -6.53 19.10
CA GLN A 190 -4.10 -6.20 18.34
C GLN A 190 -4.27 -7.05 17.07
N LEU A 191 -3.32 -7.94 16.76
CA LEU A 191 -3.41 -8.82 15.60
C LEU A 191 -4.55 -9.84 15.78
N ALA A 192 -5.26 -10.15 14.70
CA ALA A 192 -6.26 -11.21 14.69
C ALA A 192 -5.61 -12.60 14.64
N ASP A 193 -6.27 -13.59 15.22
CA ASP A 193 -6.00 -15.00 14.89
C ASP A 193 -6.52 -15.29 13.48
N ASN A 194 -5.61 -15.72 12.61
CA ASN A 194 -5.89 -16.06 11.22
C ASN A 194 -5.70 -17.55 10.92
N SER A 195 -5.34 -18.37 11.92
CA SER A 195 -4.93 -19.77 11.73
C SER A 195 -6.00 -20.66 11.07
N GLY A 196 -7.29 -20.34 11.25
CA GLY A 196 -8.41 -21.08 10.66
C GLY A 196 -8.89 -20.56 9.31
N LEU A 197 -8.27 -19.53 8.74
CA LEU A 197 -8.69 -18.96 7.46
C LEU A 197 -8.20 -19.77 6.26
N PRO A 198 -8.99 -19.86 5.17
CA PRO A 198 -8.53 -20.49 3.95
C PRO A 198 -7.34 -19.74 3.34
N VAL A 199 -6.36 -20.48 2.84
CA VAL A 199 -5.24 -19.95 2.06
C VAL A 199 -5.65 -19.92 0.59
N LEU A 200 -5.51 -18.77 -0.08
CA LEU A 200 -5.72 -18.69 -1.52
C LEU A 200 -4.41 -18.97 -2.26
N GLU A 201 -4.27 -20.20 -2.73
CA GLU A 201 -3.13 -20.64 -3.53
C GLU A 201 -2.94 -19.76 -4.78
N GLY A 202 -1.70 -19.38 -5.06
CA GLY A 202 -1.37 -18.49 -6.18
C GLY A 202 -1.65 -17.00 -5.93
N VAL A 203 -2.13 -16.63 -4.75
CA VAL A 203 -2.30 -15.22 -4.34
C VAL A 203 -1.18 -14.84 -3.35
N THR A 204 -0.30 -13.94 -3.78
CA THR A 204 0.82 -13.44 -2.98
C THR A 204 0.67 -11.94 -2.71
N GLY A 205 1.40 -11.40 -1.75
CA GLY A 205 1.30 -10.00 -1.38
C GLY A 205 1.79 -9.74 0.04
N SER A 206 1.24 -8.74 0.71
CA SER A 206 1.57 -8.44 2.10
C SER A 206 0.34 -7.97 2.87
N THR A 207 0.41 -8.01 4.18
CA THR A 207 -0.55 -7.34 5.05
C THR A 207 0.02 -6.01 5.55
N ALA A 208 -0.82 -5.15 6.14
CA ALA A 208 -0.34 -3.94 6.80
C ALA A 208 0.56 -4.24 8.03
N ALA A 209 0.53 -5.48 8.55
CA ALA A 209 1.41 -5.93 9.62
C ALA A 209 2.83 -6.25 9.13
N ASP A 210 2.99 -6.54 7.84
CA ASP A 210 4.28 -6.88 7.24
C ASP A 210 5.02 -5.59 6.88
N PHE A 211 6.19 -5.40 7.47
CA PHE A 211 7.10 -4.32 7.11
C PHE A 211 7.89 -4.75 5.88
N SER A 212 7.86 -3.91 4.85
CA SER A 212 8.52 -4.16 3.58
C SER A 212 9.23 -2.90 3.08
N CYS A 213 10.29 -3.13 2.31
CA CYS A 213 11.06 -2.10 1.63
C CYS A 213 10.87 -2.25 0.13
N SER A 214 10.74 -1.12 -0.57
CA SER A 214 10.75 -1.13 -2.04
C SER A 214 12.14 -1.47 -2.55
N VAL A 215 12.20 -2.40 -3.49
CA VAL A 215 13.45 -2.85 -4.12
C VAL A 215 13.78 -1.91 -5.27
N PRO A 216 15.00 -1.37 -5.36
CA PRO A 216 15.41 -0.53 -6.49
C PRO A 216 15.57 -1.34 -7.78
N TYR A 217 15.35 -0.70 -8.92
CA TYR A 217 15.73 -1.24 -10.22
C TYR A 217 17.23 -1.02 -10.45
N TYR A 218 17.92 -2.05 -10.96
CA TYR A 218 19.36 -2.03 -11.23
C TYR A 218 19.72 -2.12 -12.72
N GLY A 219 18.71 -2.13 -13.60
CA GLY A 219 18.89 -2.32 -15.05
C GLY A 219 19.01 -1.03 -15.83
#